data_AF-A0A1V1PTB5-F1
#
_entry.id   AF-A0A1V1PTB5-F1
#
_cell.length_a   1.000
_cell.length_b   1.000
_cell.length_c   1.000
_cell.angle_alpha   90.00
_cell.angle_beta   90.00
_cell.angle_gamma   90.00
#
_symmetry.space_group_name_H-M   'P 1'
#
loop_
_entity.id
_entity.type
_entity.pdbx_description
1 polymer ?
#
loop_
_entity_poly.entity_id
_entity_poly.type
_entity_poly.pdbx_seq_one_letter_code
_entity_poly.pdbx_strand_id
1 'polypeptide(L)'
;MAADARPSKDGFRNALLKIVAGLIGVSPGQLIDRDAARRRGRLVRNAALAVIATLGALALIATESRWRPLLYAQMNVERYYDVVFSEGVSGPRARSFEGARQGAEVLLNGSPIGEVTGMRIDPADPRNIILQIGVDPDAPVRSDARVELRRLGNGRIVLFVESRSGAPLLEPGSSRNAPRLTGIVHPSAQTP
;
A
#
# COMPACT_ATOMS: atom_id res chain seq x y z
N MET A 1 10.14 23.08 68.95
CA MET A 1 8.86 23.09 69.70
C MET A 1 8.11 21.81 69.37
N ALA A 2 7.51 21.19 70.39
CA ALA A 2 7.34 19.74 70.59
C ALA A 2 6.57 18.97 69.48
N ALA A 3 7.10 17.79 69.12
CA ALA A 3 6.44 16.81 68.25
C ALA A 3 5.69 15.78 69.13
N ASP A 4 4.37 15.75 68.99
CA ASP A 4 3.47 14.78 69.62
C ASP A 4 3.60 13.41 68.93
N ALA A 5 3.87 12.36 69.71
CA ALA A 5 4.11 10.99 69.24
C ALA A 5 3.02 10.06 69.78
N ARG A 6 1.77 10.24 69.34
CA ARG A 6 0.71 9.23 69.49
C ARG A 6 0.51 8.41 68.20
N PRO A 7 0.13 7.11 68.30
CA PRO A 7 0.23 6.14 67.20
C PRO A 7 -0.74 6.36 66.03
N SER A 8 -1.68 7.30 66.15
CA SER A 8 -2.69 7.61 65.13
C SER A 8 -2.29 8.74 64.18
N LYS A 9 -1.04 9.20 64.21
CA LYS A 9 -0.52 10.27 63.33
C LYS A 9 0.86 9.95 62.74
N ASP A 10 1.32 10.85 61.87
CA ASP A 10 2.58 10.88 61.09
C ASP A 10 3.57 9.76 61.46
N GLY A 11 3.58 8.69 60.66
CA GLY A 11 4.45 7.53 60.87
C GLY A 11 5.94 7.90 61.00
N PHE A 12 6.73 7.01 61.62
CA PHE A 12 8.12 7.25 62.05
C PHE A 12 9.02 7.98 61.03
N ARG A 13 8.83 7.71 59.73
CA ARG A 13 9.54 8.39 58.64
C ARG A 13 9.28 9.91 58.56
N ASN A 14 8.04 10.36 58.77
CA ASN A 14 7.68 11.79 58.75
C ASN A 14 8.18 12.53 60.00
N ALA A 15 8.18 11.86 61.16
CA ALA A 15 8.72 12.42 62.39
C ALA A 15 10.24 12.66 62.27
N LEU A 16 10.97 11.70 61.69
CA LEU A 16 12.40 11.80 61.47
C LEU A 16 12.76 12.89 60.45
N LEU A 17 11.95 13.04 59.40
CA LEU A 17 12.07 14.14 58.43
C LEU A 17 11.91 15.52 59.08
N LYS A 18 11.00 15.68 60.06
CA LYS A 18 10.82 16.94 60.80
C LYS A 18 12.04 17.30 61.67
N ILE A 19 12.69 16.32 62.28
CA ILE A 19 13.90 16.54 63.09
C ILE A 19 15.08 16.95 62.21
N VAL A 20 15.32 16.20 61.13
CA VAL A 20 16.44 16.49 60.21
C VAL A 20 16.24 17.84 59.52
N ALA A 21 15.02 18.14 59.09
CA ALA A 21 14.64 19.44 58.50
C ALA A 21 14.90 20.62 59.46
N GLY A 22 14.58 20.45 60.75
CA GLY A 22 14.87 21.45 61.78
C GLY A 22 16.36 21.66 62.06
N LEU A 23 17.20 20.63 61.85
CA LEU A 23 18.64 20.71 62.06
C LEU A 23 19.38 21.46 60.92
N ILE A 24 18.82 21.44 59.71
CA ILE A 24 19.41 22.07 58.51
C ILE A 24 18.68 23.35 58.08
N GLY A 25 17.65 23.78 58.80
CA GLY A 25 16.94 25.05 58.56
C GLY A 25 16.05 25.06 57.30
N VAL A 26 15.59 23.89 56.84
CA VAL A 26 14.78 23.75 55.61
C VAL A 26 13.42 23.14 55.96
N SER A 27 12.33 23.51 55.28
CA SER A 27 11.00 22.99 55.61
C SER A 27 10.79 21.54 55.14
N PRO A 28 10.14 20.66 55.93
CA PRO A 28 9.92 19.25 55.56
C PRO A 28 9.17 19.05 54.22
N GLY A 29 8.33 20.02 53.83
CA GLY A 29 7.60 19.99 52.56
C GLY A 29 8.52 20.03 51.34
N GLN A 30 9.64 20.78 51.41
CA GLN A 30 10.57 20.91 50.28
C GLN A 30 11.39 19.64 50.02
N LEU A 31 11.61 18.81 51.04
CA LEU A 31 12.31 17.53 50.90
C LEU A 31 11.41 16.46 50.26
N ILE A 32 10.11 16.49 50.56
CA ILE A 32 9.12 15.53 50.02
C ILE A 32 8.74 15.89 48.57
N ASP A 33 8.63 17.17 48.24
CA ASP A 33 8.28 17.63 46.89
C ASP A 33 9.35 17.30 45.83
N ARG A 34 10.63 17.26 46.22
CA ARG A 34 11.75 16.97 45.29
C ARG A 34 11.77 15.53 44.82
N ASP A 35 11.31 14.59 45.64
CA ASP A 35 11.22 13.17 45.30
C ASP A 35 9.91 12.82 44.56
N ALA A 36 8.82 13.52 44.85
CA ALA A 36 7.56 13.40 44.12
C ALA A 36 7.69 13.88 42.66
N ALA A 37 8.44 14.95 42.42
CA ALA A 37 8.70 15.51 41.09
C ALA A 37 9.46 14.54 40.15
N ARG A 38 10.38 13.73 40.69
CA ARG A 38 11.21 12.81 39.89
C ARG A 38 10.47 11.55 39.42
N ARG A 39 9.42 11.11 40.15
CA ARG A 39 8.65 9.90 39.80
C ARG A 39 7.67 10.13 38.65
N ARG A 40 7.12 11.35 38.51
CA ARG A 40 6.25 11.71 37.39
C ARG A 40 6.99 11.72 36.04
N GLY A 41 8.27 12.11 36.00
CA GLY A 41 9.02 12.24 34.75
C GLY A 41 9.45 10.92 34.07
N ARG A 42 9.75 9.86 34.84
CA ARG A 42 10.23 8.58 34.27
C ARG A 42 9.12 7.72 33.69
N LEU A 43 7.93 7.74 34.30
CA LEU A 43 6.76 6.99 33.82
C LEU A 43 6.19 7.61 32.54
N VAL A 44 6.15 8.95 32.45
CA VAL A 44 5.68 9.67 31.24
C VAL A 44 6.65 9.50 30.06
N ARG A 45 7.97 9.53 30.31
CA ARG A 45 8.98 9.39 29.25
C ARG A 45 9.00 7.99 28.62
N ASN A 46 8.83 6.93 29.41
CA ASN A 46 8.85 5.56 28.89
C ASN A 46 7.51 5.13 28.27
N ALA A 47 6.38 5.66 28.77
CA ALA A 47 5.07 5.41 28.18
C ALA A 47 4.92 6.04 26.78
N ALA A 48 5.51 7.22 26.57
CA ALA A 48 5.48 7.91 25.27
C ALA A 48 6.22 7.13 24.16
N LEU A 49 7.31 6.42 24.50
CA LEU A 49 8.08 5.61 23.54
C LEU A 49 7.32 4.33 23.12
N ALA A 50 6.48 3.76 23.99
CA ALA A 50 5.70 2.56 23.69
C ALA A 50 4.52 2.81 22.74
N VAL A 51 3.89 3.99 22.81
CA VAL A 51 2.77 4.39 21.93
C VAL A 51 3.25 4.69 20.50
N ILE A 52 4.44 5.29 20.35
CA ILE A 52 5.05 5.54 19.02
C ILE A 52 5.45 4.22 18.35
N ALA A 53 5.95 3.23 19.11
CA ALA A 53 6.31 1.92 18.58
C ALA A 53 5.10 1.09 18.11
N THR A 54 3.96 1.18 18.80
CA THR A 54 2.74 0.45 18.42
C THR A 54 2.04 1.06 17.20
N LEU A 55 2.03 2.38 17.07
CA LEU A 55 1.55 3.05 15.85
C LEU A 55 2.48 2.81 14.65
N GLY A 56 3.80 2.76 14.87
CA GLY A 56 4.79 2.41 13.84
C GLY A 56 4.66 0.95 13.34
N ALA A 57 4.40 0.00 14.24
CA ALA A 57 4.20 -1.41 13.89
C ALA A 57 2.89 -1.66 13.12
N LEU A 58 1.82 -0.92 13.41
CA LEU A 58 0.57 -0.99 12.65
C LEU A 58 0.69 -0.34 11.26
N ALA A 59 1.56 0.65 11.08
CA ALA A 59 1.89 1.20 9.76
C ALA A 59 2.72 0.21 8.91
N LEU A 60 3.53 -0.64 9.54
CA LEU A 60 4.36 -1.66 8.86
C LEU A 60 3.58 -2.92 8.41
N ILE A 61 2.39 -3.19 8.97
CA ILE A 61 1.53 -4.30 8.51
C ILE A 61 0.51 -3.81 7.46
N ALA A 62 0.28 -2.50 7.35
CA ALA A 62 -0.66 -1.91 6.40
C ALA A 62 -0.05 -1.58 5.02
N THR A 63 1.23 -1.90 4.79
CA THR A 63 2.06 -1.18 3.81
C THR A 63 2.19 -1.81 2.43
N GLU A 64 1.42 -2.84 2.05
CA GLU A 64 1.76 -3.53 0.79
C GLU A 64 0.67 -3.73 -0.27
N SER A 65 -0.59 -3.32 -0.08
CA SER A 65 -1.60 -3.65 -1.10
C SER A 65 -2.71 -2.63 -1.37
N ARG A 66 -2.61 -1.39 -0.86
CA ARG A 66 -3.76 -0.46 -0.96
C ARG A 66 -3.49 0.97 -1.42
N TRP A 67 -2.23 1.40 -1.56
CA TRP A 67 -1.95 2.82 -1.81
C TRP A 67 -0.83 3.09 -2.84
N ARG A 68 -0.70 2.27 -3.88
CA ARG A 68 0.16 2.58 -5.04
C ARG A 68 -0.51 3.18 -6.29
N PRO A 69 -1.84 3.43 -6.43
CA PRO A 69 -2.37 3.81 -7.74
C PRO A 69 -2.13 5.29 -8.16
N LEU A 70 -1.26 6.04 -7.48
CA LEU A 70 -0.90 7.42 -7.88
C LEU A 70 0.58 7.58 -8.28
N LEU A 71 1.42 6.57 -8.10
CA LEU A 71 2.88 6.67 -8.33
C LEU A 71 3.38 5.91 -9.56
N TYR A 72 2.52 5.21 -10.29
CA TYR A 72 2.94 4.52 -11.52
C TYR A 72 3.19 5.48 -12.70
N ALA A 73 2.60 6.69 -12.65
CA ALA A 73 2.67 7.70 -13.71
C ALA A 73 4.07 8.29 -13.97
N GLN A 74 5.11 7.82 -13.26
CA GLN A 74 6.49 8.31 -13.43
C GLN A 74 7.55 7.21 -13.31
N MET A 75 7.18 5.93 -13.43
CA MET A 75 8.15 4.85 -13.43
C MET A 75 8.61 4.61 -14.88
N ASN A 76 9.93 4.51 -15.08
CA ASN A 76 10.56 3.96 -16.28
C ASN A 76 10.12 2.49 -16.43
N VAL A 77 8.89 2.24 -16.88
CA VAL A 77 8.39 0.89 -17.13
C VAL A 77 9.08 0.39 -18.39
N GLU A 78 10.27 -0.21 -18.26
CA GLU A 78 11.02 -0.75 -19.40
C GLU A 78 10.47 -2.10 -19.89
N ARG A 79 9.41 -2.61 -19.25
CA ARG A 79 8.90 -3.97 -19.40
C ARG A 79 7.46 -3.97 -19.92
N TYR A 80 7.31 -4.50 -21.13
CA TYR A 80 6.09 -4.40 -21.91
C TYR A 80 5.62 -5.75 -22.44
N TYR A 81 4.31 -5.86 -22.66
CA TYR A 81 3.67 -6.91 -23.44
C TYR A 81 2.83 -6.29 -24.55
N ASP A 82 2.81 -6.94 -25.71
CA ASP A 82 1.92 -6.59 -26.81
C ASP A 82 0.72 -7.54 -26.78
N VAL A 83 -0.46 -7.01 -26.48
CA VAL A 83 -1.71 -7.78 -26.44
C VAL A 83 -2.43 -7.64 -27.78
N VAL A 84 -2.59 -8.75 -28.48
CA VAL A 84 -3.16 -8.78 -29.83
C VAL A 84 -4.63 -9.21 -29.78
N PHE A 85 -5.53 -8.36 -30.27
CA PHE A 85 -6.96 -8.62 -30.38
C PHE A 85 -7.36 -8.72 -31.85
N SER A 86 -7.89 -9.87 -32.26
CA SER A 86 -8.25 -10.13 -33.66
C SER A 86 -9.58 -9.55 -34.13
N GLU A 87 -10.32 -8.89 -33.25
CA GLU A 87 -11.72 -8.48 -33.50
C GLU A 87 -11.95 -6.96 -33.35
N GLY A 88 -10.89 -6.16 -33.25
CA GLY A 88 -11.00 -4.83 -32.66
C GLY A 88 -11.35 -3.67 -33.60
N VAL A 89 -11.05 -3.77 -34.90
CA VAL A 89 -11.02 -2.57 -35.76
C VAL A 89 -12.36 -2.28 -36.44
N SER A 90 -13.20 -3.28 -36.69
CA SER A 90 -14.47 -3.09 -37.41
C SER A 90 -15.48 -4.16 -37.02
N GLY A 91 -16.63 -3.75 -36.48
CA GLY A 91 -17.71 -4.65 -36.08
C GLY A 91 -18.38 -4.23 -34.76
N PRO A 92 -19.37 -5.02 -34.27
CA PRO A 92 -20.13 -4.70 -33.06
C PRO A 92 -19.25 -4.51 -31.80
N ARG A 93 -18.05 -5.10 -31.80
CA ARG A 93 -17.10 -5.10 -30.68
C ARG A 93 -16.09 -3.96 -30.70
N ALA A 94 -16.05 -3.14 -31.76
CA ALA A 94 -15.10 -2.03 -31.85
C ALA A 94 -15.28 -1.01 -30.70
N ARG A 95 -16.52 -0.79 -30.24
CA ARG A 95 -16.84 0.09 -29.11
C ARG A 95 -16.21 -0.33 -27.79
N SER A 96 -15.85 -1.60 -27.64
CA SER A 96 -15.19 -2.12 -26.44
C SER A 96 -13.79 -1.53 -26.25
N PHE A 97 -13.13 -1.10 -27.34
CA PHE A 97 -11.78 -0.53 -27.30
C PHE A 97 -11.76 0.96 -26.96
N GLU A 98 -12.88 1.67 -27.01
CA GLU A 98 -12.94 3.12 -26.72
C GLU A 98 -12.47 3.47 -25.29
N GLY A 99 -12.61 2.54 -24.34
CA GLY A 99 -12.12 2.72 -22.98
C GLY A 99 -10.77 2.06 -22.69
N ALA A 100 -10.25 1.21 -23.58
CA ALA A 100 -8.95 0.53 -23.41
C ALA A 100 -7.78 1.40 -23.91
N ARG A 101 -7.84 2.70 -23.62
CA ARG A 101 -6.82 3.68 -24.03
C ARG A 101 -5.69 3.74 -23.01
N GLN A 102 -4.69 4.57 -23.30
CA GLN A 102 -3.56 4.81 -22.39
C GLN A 102 -4.05 5.14 -20.97
N GLY A 103 -3.44 4.52 -19.96
CA GLY A 103 -3.82 4.62 -18.55
C GLY A 103 -4.93 3.66 -18.11
N ALA A 104 -5.50 2.86 -19.01
CA ALA A 104 -6.44 1.80 -18.62
C ALA A 104 -5.73 0.75 -17.77
N GLU A 105 -6.37 0.37 -16.66
CA GLU A 105 -5.77 -0.52 -15.65
C GLU A 105 -5.64 -1.97 -16.17
N VAL A 106 -4.53 -2.61 -15.83
CA VAL A 106 -4.27 -4.03 -16.11
C VAL A 106 -4.26 -4.78 -14.78
N LEU A 107 -5.14 -5.77 -14.66
CA LEU A 107 -5.31 -6.60 -13.48
C LEU A 107 -4.87 -8.04 -13.78
N LEU A 108 -4.07 -8.64 -12.91
CA LEU A 108 -3.79 -10.07 -12.89
C LEU A 108 -4.54 -10.69 -11.72
N ASN A 109 -5.46 -11.61 -11.99
CA ASN A 109 -6.31 -12.23 -10.96
C ASN A 109 -7.00 -11.19 -10.03
N GLY A 110 -7.35 -10.01 -10.58
CA GLY A 110 -7.98 -8.91 -9.84
C GLY A 110 -7.02 -7.94 -9.13
N SER A 111 -5.71 -8.20 -9.13
CA SER A 111 -4.70 -7.30 -8.57
C SER A 111 -4.09 -6.40 -9.66
N PRO A 112 -3.95 -5.08 -9.44
CA PRO A 112 -3.34 -4.20 -10.42
C PRO A 112 -1.86 -4.48 -10.57
N ILE A 113 -1.45 -4.70 -11.81
CA ILE A 113 -0.06 -4.99 -12.17
C ILE A 113 0.52 -3.99 -13.18
N GLY A 114 -0.29 -3.08 -13.71
CA GLY A 114 0.17 -2.15 -14.73
C GLY A 114 -0.95 -1.38 -15.41
N GLU A 115 -0.63 -0.83 -16.57
CA GLU A 115 -1.54 -0.04 -17.38
C GLU A 115 -1.31 -0.23 -18.88
N VAL A 116 -2.29 0.15 -19.68
CA VAL A 116 -2.14 0.31 -21.12
C VAL A 116 -1.25 1.53 -21.37
N THR A 117 -0.16 1.34 -22.09
CA THR A 117 0.79 2.41 -22.45
C THR A 117 0.57 2.89 -23.89
N GLY A 118 -0.07 2.09 -24.74
CA GLY A 118 -0.38 2.47 -26.10
C GLY A 118 -1.38 1.55 -26.79
N MET A 119 -1.96 2.04 -27.88
CA MET A 119 -2.86 1.29 -28.76
C MET A 119 -2.48 1.60 -30.21
N ARG A 120 -2.36 0.55 -31.03
CA ARG A 120 -2.10 0.67 -32.45
C ARG A 120 -2.84 -0.40 -33.23
N ILE A 121 -3.11 -0.15 -34.50
CA ILE A 121 -3.54 -1.18 -35.43
C ILE A 121 -2.29 -1.97 -35.85
N ASP A 122 -2.41 -3.30 -35.98
CA ASP A 122 -1.30 -4.13 -36.44
C ASP A 122 -0.97 -3.79 -37.90
N PRO A 123 0.26 -3.33 -38.22
CA PRO A 123 0.63 -3.04 -39.60
C PRO A 123 0.67 -4.28 -40.49
N ALA A 124 0.84 -5.48 -39.92
CA ALA A 124 0.85 -6.73 -40.69
C ALA A 124 -0.57 -7.22 -41.03
N ASP A 125 -1.54 -6.96 -40.15
CA ASP A 125 -2.94 -7.30 -40.35
C ASP A 125 -3.85 -6.22 -39.73
N PRO A 126 -4.37 -5.28 -40.53
CA PRO A 126 -5.16 -4.15 -40.05
C PRO A 126 -6.47 -4.52 -39.35
N ARG A 127 -6.87 -5.81 -39.34
CA ARG A 127 -8.03 -6.28 -38.56
C ARG A 127 -7.71 -6.40 -37.07
N ASN A 128 -6.43 -6.49 -36.73
CA ASN A 128 -5.96 -6.70 -35.37
C ASN A 128 -5.65 -5.36 -34.69
N ILE A 129 -6.08 -5.23 -33.43
CA ILE A 129 -5.64 -4.15 -32.54
C ILE A 129 -4.56 -4.71 -31.63
N ILE A 130 -3.48 -3.95 -31.48
CA ILE A 130 -2.41 -4.24 -30.53
C ILE A 130 -2.46 -3.20 -29.42
N LEU A 131 -2.70 -3.66 -28.20
CA LEU A 131 -2.53 -2.86 -26.99
C LEU A 131 -1.15 -3.15 -26.42
N GLN A 132 -0.34 -2.12 -26.25
CA GLN A 132 0.87 -2.24 -25.47
C GLN A 132 0.53 -1.99 -24.01
N ILE A 133 0.88 -2.93 -23.15
CA ILE A 133 0.74 -2.79 -21.70
C ILE A 133 2.12 -2.72 -21.06
N GLY A 134 2.27 -1.78 -20.13
CA GLY A 134 3.42 -1.71 -19.24
C GLY A 134 3.03 -2.34 -17.91
N VAL A 135 3.83 -3.28 -17.42
CA VAL A 135 3.54 -3.98 -16.17
C VAL A 135 4.75 -3.97 -15.23
N ASP A 136 4.48 -4.19 -13.95
CA ASP A 136 5.50 -4.35 -12.92
C ASP A 136 6.44 -5.52 -13.29
N PRO A 137 7.78 -5.35 -13.22
CA PRO A 137 8.77 -6.41 -13.47
C PRO A 137 8.50 -7.70 -12.71
N ASP A 138 7.96 -7.59 -11.51
CA ASP A 138 7.76 -8.71 -10.60
C ASP A 138 6.37 -9.36 -10.77
N ALA A 139 5.54 -8.83 -11.67
CA ALA A 139 4.22 -9.39 -11.97
C ALA A 139 4.36 -10.77 -12.64
N PRO A 140 3.78 -11.84 -12.06
CA PRO A 140 3.96 -13.20 -12.55
C PRO A 140 3.05 -13.49 -13.75
N VAL A 141 3.36 -12.89 -14.90
CA VAL A 141 2.70 -13.17 -16.18
C VAL A 141 3.27 -14.46 -16.76
N ARG A 142 2.39 -15.35 -17.24
CA ARG A 142 2.77 -16.67 -17.77
C ARG A 142 2.61 -16.71 -19.29
N SER A 143 3.29 -17.65 -19.94
CA SER A 143 3.30 -17.77 -21.40
C SER A 143 1.94 -18.14 -22.00
N ASP A 144 1.04 -18.74 -21.23
CA ASP A 144 -0.32 -19.09 -21.64
C ASP A 144 -1.36 -18.02 -21.24
N ALA A 145 -0.90 -16.87 -20.74
CA ALA A 145 -1.77 -15.81 -20.28
C ALA A 145 -2.65 -15.29 -21.42
N ARG A 146 -3.94 -15.13 -21.10
CA ARG A 146 -4.93 -14.47 -21.96
C ARG A 146 -5.33 -13.16 -21.31
N VAL A 147 -5.53 -12.15 -22.14
CA VAL A 147 -5.93 -10.83 -21.68
C VAL A 147 -7.36 -10.57 -22.10
N GLU A 148 -8.26 -10.51 -21.13
CA GLU A 148 -9.65 -10.19 -21.36
C GLU A 148 -9.91 -8.71 -21.22
N LEU A 149 -10.47 -8.10 -22.25
CA LEU A 149 -10.98 -6.74 -22.16
C LEU A 149 -12.38 -6.78 -21.56
N ARG A 150 -12.57 -6.15 -20.39
CA ARG A 150 -13.84 -6.14 -19.64
C ARG A 150 -14.24 -4.72 -19.27
N ARG A 151 -15.55 -4.44 -19.33
CA ARG A 151 -16.15 -3.25 -18.71
C ARG A 151 -16.60 -3.58 -17.30
N LEU A 152 -16.20 -2.76 -16.34
CA LEU A 152 -16.68 -2.79 -14.96
C LEU A 152 -18.03 -2.05 -14.84
N GLY A 153 -18.78 -2.29 -13.77
CA GLY A 153 -20.10 -1.66 -13.56
C GLY A 153 -20.10 -0.13 -13.49
N ASN A 154 -18.92 0.50 -13.35
CA ASN A 154 -18.73 1.95 -13.40
C ASN A 154 -18.32 2.47 -14.80
N GLY A 155 -18.42 1.64 -15.84
CA GLY A 155 -18.10 2.00 -17.21
C GLY A 155 -16.60 1.95 -17.56
N ARG A 156 -15.71 1.76 -16.60
CA ARG A 156 -14.25 1.69 -16.83
C ARG A 156 -13.88 0.38 -17.55
N ILE A 157 -13.02 0.49 -18.55
CA ILE A 157 -12.44 -0.68 -19.22
C ILE A 157 -11.15 -1.08 -18.51
N VAL A 158 -10.99 -2.38 -18.32
CA VAL A 158 -9.86 -2.99 -17.62
C VAL A 158 -9.45 -4.24 -18.39
N LEU A 159 -8.15 -4.51 -18.40
CA LEU A 159 -7.58 -5.72 -18.97
C LEU A 159 -7.35 -6.74 -17.86
N PHE A 160 -7.99 -7.90 -17.94
CA PHE A 160 -7.80 -9.01 -17.02
C PHE A 160 -6.84 -10.02 -17.61
N VAL A 161 -5.68 -10.18 -16.99
CA VAL A 161 -4.73 -11.23 -17.31
C VAL A 161 -5.13 -12.48 -16.55
N GLU A 162 -5.44 -13.54 -17.29
CA GLU A 162 -5.80 -14.85 -16.77
C GLU A 162 -4.83 -15.90 -17.30
N SER A 163 -4.43 -16.86 -16.47
CA SER A 163 -3.53 -17.94 -16.87
C SER A 163 -3.83 -19.21 -16.08
N ARG A 164 -3.51 -20.37 -16.66
CA ARG A 164 -3.67 -21.67 -15.99
C ARG A 164 -2.40 -22.03 -15.22
N SER A 165 -2.58 -22.80 -14.16
CA SER A 165 -1.46 -23.35 -13.40
C SER A 165 -0.58 -24.24 -14.28
N GLY A 166 0.75 -24.06 -14.20
CA GLY A 166 1.73 -24.95 -14.82
C GLY A 166 2.49 -24.39 -16.03
N ALA A 167 2.08 -23.25 -16.59
CA ALA A 167 2.84 -22.60 -17.67
C ALA A 167 4.06 -21.83 -17.13
N PRO A 168 5.20 -21.78 -17.85
CA PRO A 168 6.36 -20.99 -17.45
C PRO A 168 6.04 -19.49 -17.40
N LEU A 169 6.82 -18.76 -16.61
CA LEU A 169 6.77 -17.30 -16.61
C LEU A 169 7.20 -16.79 -17.99
N LEU A 170 6.48 -15.78 -18.46
CA LEU A 170 6.84 -15.05 -19.67
C LEU A 170 7.69 -13.86 -19.22
N GLU A 171 8.88 -13.74 -19.79
CA GLU A 171 9.76 -12.61 -19.50
C GLU A 171 9.27 -11.35 -20.24
N PRO A 172 9.14 -10.20 -19.58
CA PRO A 172 8.72 -8.97 -20.24
C PRO A 172 9.79 -8.48 -21.22
N GLY A 173 9.36 -7.86 -22.31
CA GLY A 173 10.25 -7.29 -23.32
C GLY A 173 10.38 -5.77 -23.20
N SER A 174 11.22 -5.17 -24.04
CA SER A 174 11.23 -3.72 -24.23
C SER A 174 10.04 -3.27 -25.08
N SER A 175 9.70 -1.97 -25.08
CA SER A 175 8.56 -1.44 -25.87
C SER A 175 8.64 -1.79 -27.37
N ARG A 176 9.86 -1.92 -27.91
CA ARG A 176 10.07 -2.29 -29.32
C ARG A 176 10.09 -3.79 -29.59
N ASN A 177 10.28 -4.61 -28.56
CA ASN A 177 10.37 -6.06 -28.67
C ASN A 177 9.61 -6.74 -27.53
N ALA A 178 8.35 -6.35 -27.38
CA ALA A 178 7.46 -6.89 -26.37
C ALA A 178 6.95 -8.27 -26.83
N PRO A 179 6.98 -9.31 -25.99
CA PRO A 179 6.37 -10.58 -26.29
C PRO A 179 4.86 -10.42 -26.42
N ARG A 180 4.27 -11.28 -27.25
CA ARG A 180 2.86 -11.19 -27.63
C ARG A 180 1.98 -12.04 -26.73
N LEU A 181 0.88 -11.45 -26.26
CA LEU A 181 -0.21 -12.12 -25.54
C LEU A 181 -1.48 -12.10 -26.40
N THR A 182 -2.33 -13.11 -26.20
CA THR A 182 -3.62 -13.17 -26.88
C THR A 182 -4.66 -12.38 -26.10
N GLY A 183 -5.31 -11.43 -26.79
CA GLY A 183 -6.42 -10.65 -26.27
C GLY A 183 -7.78 -11.20 -26.71
N ILE A 184 -8.75 -11.19 -25.80
CA ILE A 184 -10.16 -11.51 -26.10
C ILE A 184 -11.08 -10.43 -25.54
N VAL A 185 -12.16 -10.14 -26.27
CA VAL A 185 -13.16 -9.15 -25.84
C VAL A 185 -14.28 -9.87 -25.11
N HIS A 186 -14.40 -9.63 -23.80
CA HIS A 186 -15.46 -10.24 -23.01
C HIS A 186 -16.83 -9.61 -23.38
N PRO A 187 -17.95 -10.37 -23.35
CA PRO A 187 -19.28 -9.84 -23.68
C PRO A 187 -19.68 -8.57 -22.92
N SER A 188 -19.29 -8.48 -21.65
CA SER A 188 -19.56 -7.31 -20.81
C SER A 188 -18.93 -6.01 -21.33
N ALA A 189 -17.89 -6.09 -22.16
CA ALA A 189 -17.26 -4.91 -22.75
C ALA A 189 -18.11 -4.23 -23.83
N GLN A 190 -19.18 -4.87 -24.30
CA GLN A 190 -20.05 -4.38 -25.37
C GLN A 190 -21.27 -3.60 -24.85
N THR A 191 -21.59 -3.71 -23.56
CA THR A 191 -22.75 -3.06 -22.94
C THR A 191 -22.41 -1.58 -22.64
N PRO A 192 -23.31 -0.63 -22.96
CA PRO A 192 -23.17 0.78 -22.58
C PRO A 192 -23.27 0.99 -21.06
#